data_AF-A0A2D7M122-F1
#
_entry.id   AF-A0A2D7M122-F1
#
_cell.length_a   1.000
_cell.length_b   1.000
_cell.length_c   1.000
_cell.angle_alpha   90.00
_cell.angle_beta   90.00
_cell.angle_gamma   90.00
#
_symmetry.space_group_name_H-M   'P 1'
#
loop_
_entity.id
_entity.type
_entity.pdbx_description
1 polymer ?
#
loop_
_entity_poly.entity_id
_entity_poly.type
_entity_poly.pdbx_seq_one_letter_code
_entity_poly.pdbx_strand_id
1 'polypeptide(L)'
;MKLLMLHVRDFWLRSHQRNLDSEPELEVEATTEPGGAVLAWVHVEPADLADQASTVRKTLKNLKWHARKVEVEQIVLHSFAHLAEETAEPEASRKILVEVGERLESVGYRVLHTPWGHFNEFSMHVEGPGIAKVFKSF
;
A
#
# COMPACT_ATOMS: atom_id res chain seq x y z
N MET A 1 -2.32 -3.46 -12.48
CA MET A 1 -2.13 -3.17 -11.04
C MET A 1 -3.48 -3.08 -10.39
N LYS A 2 -3.64 -3.71 -9.22
CA LYS A 2 -4.85 -3.60 -8.40
C LYS A 2 -4.57 -2.82 -7.12
N LEU A 3 -5.49 -1.91 -6.78
CA LEU A 3 -5.47 -1.13 -5.56
C LEU A 3 -6.82 -1.28 -4.86
N LEU A 4 -6.81 -1.81 -3.64
CA LEU A 4 -7.91 -1.65 -2.69
C LEU A 4 -7.50 -0.59 -1.67
N MET A 5 -8.19 0.54 -1.66
CA MET A 5 -7.88 1.68 -0.80
C MET A 5 -8.98 1.85 0.23
N LEU A 6 -8.59 1.82 1.50
CA LEU A 6 -9.48 1.94 2.65
C LEU A 6 -9.13 3.21 3.43
N HIS A 7 -10.12 4.07 3.67
CA HIS A 7 -9.98 5.12 4.67
C HIS A 7 -10.13 4.48 6.04
N VAL A 8 -9.04 4.45 6.78
CA VAL A 8 -8.97 3.88 8.13
C VAL A 8 -8.80 5.00 9.15
N ARG A 9 -9.51 4.88 10.27
CA ARG A 9 -9.26 5.69 11.46
C ARG A 9 -7.96 5.26 12.13
N ASP A 10 -7.82 3.95 12.28
CA ASP A 10 -6.68 3.31 12.93
C ASP A 10 -6.30 2.05 12.14
N PHE A 11 -5.01 1.86 11.93
CA PHE A 11 -4.45 0.62 11.44
C PHE A 11 -3.19 0.29 12.23
N TRP A 12 -3.19 -0.88 12.86
CA TRP A 12 -2.05 -1.44 13.57
C TRP A 12 -1.61 -2.73 12.89
N LEU A 13 -0.31 -2.97 12.85
CA LEU A 13 0.28 -4.21 12.35
C LEU A 13 1.46 -4.65 13.21
N ARG A 14 1.72 -5.95 13.17
CA ARG A 14 2.95 -6.58 13.62
C ARG A 14 3.43 -7.60 12.60
N SER A 15 4.70 -7.55 12.22
CA SER A 15 5.30 -8.58 11.38
C SER A 15 5.24 -9.94 12.09
N HIS A 16 5.05 -11.01 11.32
CA HIS A 16 4.94 -12.35 11.85
C HIS A 16 6.04 -13.27 11.32
N GLN A 17 5.89 -13.78 10.11
CA GLN A 17 6.88 -14.68 9.50
C GLN A 17 7.20 -14.22 8.08
N ARG A 18 8.38 -14.58 7.60
CA ARG A 18 8.78 -14.33 6.22
C ARG A 18 7.86 -15.10 5.26
N ASN A 19 7.40 -14.40 4.23
CA ASN A 19 6.76 -14.97 3.05
C ASN A 19 7.75 -15.14 1.89
N LEU A 20 8.82 -14.34 1.89
CA LEU A 20 9.92 -14.44 0.93
C LEU A 20 11.21 -14.83 1.66
N ASP A 21 11.78 -15.99 1.31
CA ASP A 21 13.01 -16.51 1.93
C ASP A 21 14.23 -15.60 1.71
N SER A 22 14.19 -14.79 0.64
CA SER A 22 15.23 -13.81 0.31
C SER A 22 15.26 -12.59 1.22
N GLU A 23 14.18 -12.31 1.96
CA GLU A 23 14.13 -11.17 2.88
C GLU A 23 14.74 -11.54 4.24
N PRO A 24 15.38 -10.58 4.93
CA PRO A 24 15.80 -10.77 6.31
C PRO A 24 14.58 -10.90 7.23
N GLU A 25 14.77 -11.50 8.39
CA GLU A 25 13.74 -11.50 9.44
C GLU A 25 13.58 -10.08 10.00
N LEU A 26 12.34 -9.60 10.03
CA LEU A 26 11.98 -8.27 10.51
C LEU A 26 11.04 -8.39 11.71
N GLU A 27 11.41 -7.75 12.82
CA GLU A 27 10.53 -7.51 13.96
C GLU A 27 10.03 -6.05 13.89
N VAL A 28 8.84 -5.86 13.34
CA VAL A 28 8.23 -4.55 13.13
C VAL A 28 6.85 -4.56 13.76
N GLU A 29 6.60 -3.57 14.60
CA GLU A 29 5.27 -3.22 15.07
C GLU A 29 5.03 -1.75 14.74
N ALA A 30 3.89 -1.45 14.11
CA ALA A 30 3.60 -0.11 13.63
C ALA A 30 2.10 0.18 13.71
N THR A 31 1.77 1.46 13.88
CA THR A 31 0.40 1.96 13.80
C THR A 31 0.35 3.24 12.99
N THR A 32 -0.81 3.55 12.42
CA THR A 32 -1.08 4.88 11.84
C THR A 32 -0.95 5.96 12.89
N GLU A 33 -0.59 7.15 12.45
CA GLU A 33 -0.59 8.35 13.27
C GLU A 33 -2.04 8.83 13.53
N PRO A 34 -2.24 9.69 14.55
CA PRO A 34 -3.53 10.34 14.75
C PRO A 34 -4.01 11.08 13.50
N GLY A 35 -5.31 10.95 13.19
CA GLY A 35 -5.93 11.59 12.02
C GLY A 35 -6.29 10.64 10.88
N GLY A 36 -5.97 9.35 11.01
CA GLY A 36 -6.34 8.32 10.03
C GLY A 36 -5.47 8.33 8.77
N ALA A 37 -5.73 7.38 7.88
CA ALA A 37 -4.92 7.17 6.69
C ALA A 37 -5.73 6.58 5.53
N VAL A 38 -5.18 6.69 4.32
CA VAL A 38 -5.54 5.77 3.24
C VAL A 38 -4.64 4.54 3.33
N LEU A 39 -5.20 3.42 3.77
CA LEU A 39 -4.57 2.10 3.70
C LEU A 39 -4.78 1.53 2.30
N ALA A 40 -3.71 1.47 1.53
CA ALA A 40 -3.69 0.92 0.19
C ALA A 40 -3.10 -0.49 0.19
N TRP A 41 -3.95 -1.46 -0.11
CA TRP A 41 -3.58 -2.82 -0.47
C TRP A 41 -3.18 -2.81 -1.94
N VAL A 42 -1.90 -3.05 -2.21
CA VAL A 42 -1.29 -2.92 -3.53
C VAL A 42 -0.92 -4.28 -4.06
N HIS A 43 -1.37 -4.59 -5.27
CA HIS A 43 -1.01 -5.80 -6.00
C HIS A 43 -0.47 -5.43 -7.37
N VAL A 44 0.75 -5.88 -7.66
CA VAL A 44 1.45 -5.67 -8.92
C VAL A 44 1.26 -6.92 -9.80
N GLU A 45 0.72 -6.73 -11.00
CA GLU A 45 0.55 -7.76 -12.01
C GLU A 45 1.72 -7.71 -13.01
N PRO A 46 2.08 -8.80 -13.72
CA PRO A 46 3.20 -8.79 -14.67
C PRO A 46 3.13 -7.69 -15.73
N ALA A 47 1.93 -7.36 -16.20
CA ALA A 47 1.71 -6.29 -17.18
C ALA A 47 2.12 -4.89 -16.68
N ASP A 48 2.14 -4.67 -15.36
CA ASP A 48 2.53 -3.39 -14.76
C ASP A 48 4.02 -3.11 -14.89
N LEU A 49 4.83 -4.16 -15.04
CA LEU A 49 6.27 -4.07 -15.18
C LEU A 49 6.69 -3.57 -16.57
N ALA A 50 5.81 -3.72 -17.57
CA ALA A 50 6.10 -3.32 -18.95
C ALA A 50 6.24 -1.79 -19.12
N ASP A 51 5.51 -1.01 -18.31
CA ASP A 51 5.60 0.45 -18.26
C ASP A 51 5.52 0.94 -16.81
N GLN A 52 6.60 0.71 -16.06
CA GLN A 52 6.74 1.10 -14.66
C GLN A 52 6.41 2.58 -14.43
N ALA A 53 6.87 3.48 -15.30
CA ALA A 53 6.63 4.91 -15.15
C ALA A 53 5.14 5.26 -15.22
N SER A 54 4.39 4.60 -16.11
CA SER A 54 2.94 4.73 -16.21
C SER A 54 2.22 4.13 -15.02
N THR A 55 2.64 2.94 -14.58
CA THR A 55 2.12 2.27 -13.37
C THR A 55 2.26 3.18 -12.16
N VAL A 56 3.47 3.64 -11.83
CA VAL A 56 3.74 4.54 -10.70
C VAL A 56 2.91 5.82 -10.80
N ARG A 57 2.85 6.45 -11.98
CA ARG A 57 2.05 7.68 -12.18
C ARG A 57 0.57 7.44 -11.92
N LYS A 58 0.00 6.34 -12.42
CA LYS A 58 -1.42 5.98 -12.19
C LYS A 58 -1.69 5.68 -10.71
N THR A 59 -0.78 4.99 -10.03
CA THR A 59 -0.86 4.69 -8.59
C THR A 59 -0.88 5.98 -7.77
N LEU A 60 0.10 6.87 -7.98
CA LEU A 60 0.18 8.17 -7.32
C LEU A 60 -1.08 9.02 -7.54
N LYS A 61 -1.65 9.00 -8.75
CA LYS A 61 -2.89 9.73 -9.05
C LYS A 61 -4.05 9.22 -8.20
N ASN A 62 -4.23 7.91 -8.09
CA ASN A 62 -5.33 7.31 -7.34
C ASN A 62 -5.17 7.51 -5.83
N LEU A 63 -3.97 7.25 -5.28
CA LEU A 63 -3.69 7.43 -3.85
C LEU A 63 -3.91 8.88 -3.41
N LYS A 64 -3.31 9.84 -4.12
CA LYS A 64 -3.48 11.27 -3.81
C LYS A 64 -4.92 11.74 -3.99
N TRP A 65 -5.63 11.22 -4.99
CA TRP A 65 -7.05 11.53 -5.17
C TRP A 65 -7.89 11.04 -4.00
N HIS A 66 -7.68 9.80 -3.55
CA HIS A 66 -8.43 9.24 -2.44
C HIS A 66 -8.10 9.95 -1.13
N ALA A 67 -6.81 10.15 -0.84
CA ALA A 67 -6.35 10.86 0.35
C ALA A 67 -6.95 12.27 0.45
N ARG A 68 -6.99 13.03 -0.65
CA ARG A 68 -7.68 14.34 -0.70
C ARG A 68 -9.20 14.24 -0.52
N LYS A 69 -9.83 13.16 -0.98
CA LYS A 69 -11.28 12.96 -0.86
C LYS A 69 -11.72 12.63 0.56
N VAL A 70 -10.84 12.01 1.34
CA VAL A 70 -11.10 11.66 2.74
C VAL A 70 -10.31 12.52 3.73
N GLU A 71 -9.63 13.56 3.22
CA GLU A 71 -8.95 14.60 4.00
C GLU A 71 -7.87 14.06 4.96
N VAL A 72 -7.09 13.08 4.50
CA VAL A 72 -5.95 12.53 5.26
C VAL A 72 -4.62 12.77 4.55
N GLU A 73 -3.56 12.87 5.35
CA GLU A 73 -2.18 13.11 4.89
C GLU A 73 -1.27 11.89 5.03
N GLN A 74 -1.75 10.83 5.69
CA GLN A 74 -1.03 9.57 5.81
C GLN A 74 -1.54 8.54 4.79
N ILE A 75 -0.60 7.84 4.17
CA ILE A 75 -0.86 6.70 3.29
C ILE A 75 -0.10 5.49 3.82
N VAL A 76 -0.79 4.37 3.98
CA VAL A 76 -0.16 3.09 4.31
C VAL A 76 -0.08 2.26 3.03
N LEU A 77 1.13 1.86 2.64
CA LEU A 77 1.36 1.00 1.48
C LEU A 77 1.56 -0.44 1.97
N HIS A 78 0.55 -1.27 1.74
CA HIS A 78 0.56 -2.68 2.10
C HIS A 78 0.64 -3.55 0.85
N SER A 79 1.73 -4.30 0.69
CA SER A 79 1.87 -5.28 -0.40
C SER A 79 0.93 -6.46 -0.18
N PHE A 80 0.09 -6.80 -1.16
CA PHE A 80 -0.88 -7.88 -1.04
C PHE A 80 -0.99 -8.71 -2.31
N ALA A 81 -0.21 -9.80 -2.38
CA ALA A 81 -0.17 -10.70 -3.53
C ALA A 81 -1.49 -11.45 -3.81
N HIS A 82 -2.44 -11.49 -2.87
CA HIS A 82 -3.69 -12.26 -3.04
C HIS A 82 -4.86 -11.45 -3.64
N LEU A 83 -4.63 -10.23 -4.13
CA LEU A 83 -5.70 -9.39 -4.67
C LEU A 83 -6.11 -9.75 -6.11
N ALA A 84 -5.27 -10.48 -6.85
CA ALA A 84 -5.52 -10.95 -8.21
C ALA A 84 -4.82 -12.29 -8.47
N GLU A 85 -5.09 -12.89 -9.64
CA GLU A 85 -4.59 -14.22 -10.01
C GLU A 85 -3.11 -14.20 -10.45
N GLU A 86 -2.67 -13.16 -11.15
CA GLU A 86 -1.30 -13.05 -11.67
C GLU A 86 -0.45 -12.12 -10.80
N THR A 87 0.60 -12.65 -10.18
CA THR A 87 1.54 -11.85 -9.36
C THR A 87 2.82 -11.58 -10.14
N ALA A 88 3.26 -10.32 -10.17
CA ALA A 88 4.54 -9.92 -10.73
C ALA A 88 5.74 -10.44 -9.93
N GLU A 89 6.93 -10.38 -10.52
CA GLU A 89 8.18 -10.73 -9.85
C GLU A 89 8.38 -9.86 -8.59
N PRO A 90 8.72 -10.44 -7.42
CA PRO A 90 8.79 -9.71 -6.16
C PRO A 90 9.73 -8.51 -6.15
N GLU A 91 10.95 -8.63 -6.65
CA GLU A 91 11.94 -7.55 -6.60
C GLU A 91 11.53 -6.36 -7.49
N ALA A 92 11.02 -6.64 -8.69
CA ALA A 92 10.44 -5.62 -9.57
C ALA A 92 9.22 -4.93 -8.93
N SER A 93 8.36 -5.70 -8.26
CA SER A 93 7.20 -5.19 -7.53
C SER A 93 7.61 -4.27 -6.37
N ARG A 94 8.65 -4.66 -5.62
CA ARG A 94 9.21 -3.87 -4.52
C ARG A 94 9.69 -2.51 -5.01
N LYS A 95 10.41 -2.46 -6.15
CA LYS A 95 10.90 -1.20 -6.74
C LYS A 95 9.77 -0.24 -7.06
N ILE A 96 8.65 -0.73 -7.59
CA ILE A 96 7.46 0.10 -7.85
C ILE A 96 6.90 0.67 -6.54
N LEU A 97 6.75 -0.14 -5.49
CA LEU A 97 6.22 0.34 -4.21
C LEU A 97 7.14 1.36 -3.54
N VAL A 98 8.47 1.14 -3.58
CA VAL A 98 9.47 2.08 -3.07
C VAL A 98 9.37 3.41 -3.81
N GLU A 99 9.36 3.39 -5.15
CA GLU A 99 9.23 4.62 -5.95
C GLU A 99 7.92 5.36 -5.67
N VAL A 100 6.80 4.64 -5.48
CA VAL A 100 5.53 5.25 -5.09
C VAL A 100 5.64 5.93 -3.72
N GLY A 101 6.26 5.28 -2.74
CA GLY A 101 6.49 5.83 -1.41
C GLY A 101 7.30 7.13 -1.44
N GLU A 102 8.50 7.08 -2.03
CA GLU A 102 9.41 8.22 -2.16
C GLU A 102 8.72 9.42 -2.85
N ARG A 103 7.94 9.15 -3.90
CA ARG A 103 7.23 10.21 -4.64
C ARG A 103 6.05 10.79 -3.87
N LEU A 104 5.40 10.03 -2.98
CA LEU A 104 4.38 10.55 -2.07
C LEU A 104 5.00 11.44 -0.99
N GLU A 105 6.11 10.99 -0.39
CA GLU A 105 6.85 11.74 0.63
C GLU A 105 7.39 13.06 0.06
N SER A 106 7.92 13.05 -1.18
CA SER A 106 8.43 14.25 -1.86
C SER A 106 7.41 15.37 -2.05
N VAL A 107 6.10 15.06 -1.92
CA VAL A 107 5.01 16.03 -2.04
C VAL A 107 4.22 16.20 -0.73
N GLY A 108 4.79 15.77 0.40
CA GLY A 108 4.32 16.08 1.75
C GLY A 108 3.40 15.05 2.40
N TYR A 109 3.19 13.87 1.81
CA TYR A 109 2.46 12.79 2.49
C TYR A 109 3.36 12.06 3.47
N ARG A 110 2.78 11.57 4.57
CA ARG A 110 3.44 10.62 5.47
C ARG A 110 3.17 9.22 4.97
N VAL A 111 4.21 8.42 4.75
CA VAL A 111 4.06 7.08 4.18
C VAL A 111 4.50 6.03 5.19
N LEU A 112 3.62 5.08 5.48
CA LEU A 112 3.95 3.87 6.24
C LEU A 112 4.02 2.70 5.26
N HIS A 113 5.20 2.11 5.09
CA HIS A 113 5.35 0.85 4.39
C HIS A 113 5.14 -0.30 5.36
N THR A 114 4.29 -1.26 5.01
CA THR A 114 4.26 -2.52 5.77
C THR A 114 5.49 -3.37 5.42
N PRO A 115 5.96 -4.25 6.32
CA PRO A 115 7.11 -5.11 6.08
C PRO A 115 6.98 -5.89 4.76
N TRP A 116 7.87 -5.61 3.82
CA TRP A 116 7.88 -6.29 2.51
C TRP A 116 8.24 -7.76 2.70
N GLY A 117 7.57 -8.65 1.95
CA GLY A 117 7.88 -10.08 1.98
C GLY A 117 7.60 -10.77 3.32
N HIS A 118 6.74 -10.19 4.16
CA HIS A 118 6.33 -10.77 5.45
C HIS A 118 4.82 -10.93 5.52
N PHE A 119 4.37 -12.00 6.16
CA PHE A 119 3.02 -12.06 6.72
C PHE A 119 2.95 -11.14 7.93
N ASN A 120 1.79 -10.51 8.12
CA ASN A 120 1.56 -9.56 9.19
C ASN A 120 0.26 -9.93 9.92
N GLU A 121 0.29 -9.83 11.24
CA GLU A 121 -0.92 -9.68 12.03
C GLU A 121 -1.34 -8.21 11.96
N PHE A 122 -2.64 -7.92 11.85
CA PHE A 122 -3.11 -6.54 11.82
C PHE A 122 -4.52 -6.38 12.37
N SER A 123 -4.83 -5.16 12.79
CA SER A 123 -6.16 -4.70 13.16
C SER A 123 -6.45 -3.39 12.44
N MET A 124 -7.69 -3.20 11.98
CA MET A 124 -8.09 -1.99 11.28
C MET A 124 -9.49 -1.53 11.66
N HIS A 125 -9.64 -0.21 11.80
CA HIS A 125 -10.92 0.46 11.90
C HIS A 125 -11.18 1.19 10.58
N VAL A 126 -11.99 0.61 9.70
CA VAL A 126 -12.38 1.24 8.43
C VAL A 126 -13.56 2.18 8.65
N GLU A 127 -13.45 3.40 8.14
CA GLU A 127 -14.52 4.39 8.25
C GLU A 127 -15.80 3.95 7.50
N GLY A 128 -16.94 4.39 8.02
CA GLY A 128 -18.28 3.99 7.56
C GLY A 128 -18.66 4.42 6.13
N PRO A 129 -18.43 5.68 5.72
CA PRO A 129 -18.93 6.23 4.45
C PRO A 129 -18.53 5.42 3.21
N GLY A 130 -19.35 5.46 2.16
CA GLY A 130 -19.08 4.71 0.91
C GLY A 130 -17.72 5.06 0.27
N ILE A 131 -17.31 6.32 0.35
CA ILE A 131 -16.00 6.78 -0.16
C ILE A 131 -14.81 6.19 0.61
N ALA A 132 -15.03 5.60 1.79
CA ALA A 132 -13.98 4.97 2.57
C ALA A 132 -13.45 3.69 1.91
N LYS A 133 -14.10 3.14 0.87
CA LYS A 133 -13.77 1.84 0.28
C LYS A 133 -13.73 2.00 -1.23
N VAL A 134 -12.53 2.06 -1.81
CA VAL A 134 -12.35 2.29 -3.25
C VAL A 134 -11.46 1.21 -3.84
N PHE A 135 -11.92 0.57 -4.91
CA PHE A 135 -11.11 -0.32 -5.73
C PHE A 135 -10.74 0.33 -7.06
N LYS A 136 -9.51 0.10 -7.52
CA LYS A 136 -9.02 0.51 -8.85
C LYS A 136 -8.19 -0.59 -9.49
N SER A 137 -8.39 -0.77 -10.79
CA SER A 137 -7.60 -1.66 -11.65
C SER A 137 -7.20 -0.88 -12.90
N PHE A 138 -5.96 -1.01 -13.35
CA PHE A 138 -5.44 -0.34 -14.55
C PHE A 138 -4.16 -0.96 -15.08
#